data_AF-A0A858X0W8-F1
#
_entry.id   AF-A0A858X0W8-F1
#
_cell.length_a   1.000
_cell.length_b   1.000
_cell.length_c   1.000
_cell.angle_alpha   90.00
_cell.angle_beta   90.00
_cell.angle_gamma   90.00
#
_symmetry.space_group_name_H-M   'P 1'
#
loop_
_entity.id
_entity.type
_entity.pdbx_description
1 polymer ?
#
loop_
_entity_poly.entity_id
_entity_poly.type
_entity_poly.pdbx_seq_one_letter_code
_entity_poly.pdbx_strand_id
1 'polypeptide(L)'
;MSHLAAQGPSVRAVPCMTLEVVVVPVSDVDRAKRFYGNLGWRLDIDFTDDDDYRVIQFTPPGSNCSIIFGENVSAAKPGSLKGLHLIVEDIEAARADLLGRGVAISDLFHDAGGIFHHVEKGRLTSGPNPQRKSYASYASFSDPDDNGWIIQEVTTRLTGPVPEGDTPFTTQLADVAGRLPSLVLG
;
A
#
# COMPACT_ATOMS: atom_id res chain seq x y z
N MET A 1 21.52 -33.21 44.63
CA MET A 1 21.79 -32.96 43.20
C MET A 1 20.50 -33.17 42.42
N SER A 2 19.73 -32.11 42.21
CA SER A 2 18.66 -32.07 41.20
C SER A 2 18.37 -30.60 40.92
N HIS A 3 18.97 -30.09 39.84
CA HIS A 3 18.79 -28.73 39.36
C HIS A 3 17.53 -28.72 38.49
N LEU A 4 16.45 -28.09 38.98
CA LEU A 4 15.27 -27.85 38.17
C LEU A 4 15.55 -26.59 37.33
N ALA A 5 15.91 -26.78 36.07
CA ALA A 5 16.02 -25.68 35.12
C ALA A 5 14.62 -25.13 34.83
N ALA A 6 14.38 -23.87 35.18
CA ALA A 6 13.17 -23.15 34.79
C ALA A 6 13.15 -23.02 33.27
N GLN A 7 12.16 -23.64 32.62
CA GLN A 7 11.88 -23.41 31.20
C GLN A 7 11.33 -21.98 31.08
N GLY A 8 12.10 -21.11 30.41
CA GLY A 8 11.62 -19.78 30.04
C GLY A 8 10.37 -19.88 29.16
N PRO A 9 9.54 -18.81 29.10
CA PRO A 9 8.29 -18.85 28.36
C PRO A 9 8.55 -19.22 26.90
N SER A 10 7.90 -20.29 26.41
CA SER A 10 7.96 -20.64 25.00
C SER A 10 7.28 -19.52 24.21
N VAL A 11 8.04 -18.75 23.43
CA VAL A 11 7.45 -17.84 22.44
C VAL A 11 6.73 -18.73 21.43
N ARG A 12 5.39 -18.69 21.43
CA ARG A 12 4.58 -19.46 20.49
C ARG A 12 4.95 -18.98 19.09
N ALA A 13 5.38 -19.88 18.20
CA ALA A 13 5.65 -19.52 16.82
C ALA A 13 4.39 -18.92 16.22
N VAL A 14 4.48 -17.67 15.76
CA VAL A 14 3.37 -17.00 15.08
C VAL A 14 3.21 -17.68 13.72
N PRO A 15 2.00 -18.18 13.36
CA PRO A 15 1.78 -18.76 12.05
C PRO A 15 2.01 -17.70 10.96
N CYS A 16 2.54 -18.12 9.81
CA CYS A 16 2.66 -17.23 8.66
C CYS A 16 1.26 -16.77 8.22
N MET A 17 1.08 -15.46 8.04
CA MET A 17 -0.16 -14.86 7.56
C MET A 17 0.14 -14.01 6.33
N THR A 18 -0.51 -14.32 5.22
CA THR A 18 -0.41 -13.56 3.96
C THR A 18 -1.68 -12.74 3.79
N LEU A 19 -1.54 -11.45 3.45
CA LEU A 19 -2.66 -10.67 2.97
C LEU A 19 -2.95 -11.06 1.52
N GLU A 20 -3.97 -11.88 1.33
CA GLU A 20 -4.29 -12.49 0.03
C GLU A 20 -5.21 -11.62 -0.83
N VAL A 21 -6.23 -11.02 -0.21
CA VAL A 21 -7.29 -10.35 -0.95
C VAL A 21 -7.91 -9.22 -0.15
N VAL A 22 -8.25 -8.12 -0.84
CA VAL A 22 -9.03 -7.00 -0.33
C VAL A 22 -10.37 -6.92 -1.05
N VAL A 23 -11.47 -6.78 -0.30
CA VAL A 23 -12.80 -6.57 -0.88
C VAL A 23 -13.04 -5.09 -1.13
N VAL A 24 -13.27 -4.71 -2.38
CA VAL A 24 -13.56 -3.32 -2.79
C VAL A 24 -15.07 -3.16 -3.02
N PRO A 25 -15.77 -2.29 -2.26
CA PRO A 25 -17.20 -2.08 -2.46
C PRO A 25 -17.44 -1.19 -3.68
N VAL A 26 -18.19 -1.69 -4.65
CA VAL A 26 -18.51 -1.00 -5.92
C VAL A 26 -20.02 -0.96 -6.13
N SER A 27 -20.52 0.05 -6.84
CA SER A 27 -21.97 0.15 -7.15
C SER A 27 -22.34 -0.48 -8.49
N ASP A 28 -21.36 -0.73 -9.37
CA ASP A 28 -21.54 -1.28 -10.72
C ASP A 28 -20.33 -2.15 -11.07
N VAL A 29 -20.55 -3.47 -11.17
CA VAL A 29 -19.49 -4.46 -11.38
C VAL A 29 -18.80 -4.29 -12.73
N ASP A 30 -19.54 -4.01 -13.80
CA ASP A 30 -18.97 -3.88 -15.14
C ASP A 30 -18.24 -2.54 -15.34
N ARG A 31 -18.70 -1.48 -14.67
CA ARG A 31 -17.96 -0.20 -14.61
C ARG A 31 -16.65 -0.39 -13.86
N ALA A 32 -16.66 -1.05 -12.71
CA ALA A 32 -15.46 -1.35 -11.93
C ALA A 32 -14.51 -2.26 -12.72
N LYS A 33 -15.01 -3.34 -13.34
CA LYS A 33 -14.20 -4.27 -14.16
C LYS A 33 -13.46 -3.56 -15.28
N ARG A 34 -14.12 -2.65 -16.01
CA ARG A 34 -13.48 -1.86 -17.06
C ARG A 34 -12.40 -0.93 -16.49
N PHE A 35 -12.68 -0.28 -15.37
CA PHE A 35 -11.71 0.61 -14.72
C PHE A 35 -10.45 -0.15 -14.27
N TYR A 36 -10.60 -1.21 -13.48
CA TYR A 36 -9.47 -2.00 -12.97
C TYR A 36 -8.72 -2.74 -14.07
N GLY A 37 -9.40 -3.21 -15.11
CA GLY A 37 -8.75 -3.74 -16.31
C GLY A 37 -7.93 -2.69 -17.06
N ASN A 38 -8.43 -1.44 -17.14
CA ASN A 38 -7.71 -0.34 -17.78
C ASN A 38 -6.41 0.04 -17.05
N LEU A 39 -6.31 -0.23 -15.74
CA LEU A 39 -5.06 -0.07 -14.97
C LEU A 39 -3.96 -1.07 -15.39
N GLY A 40 -4.24 -1.99 -16.31
CA GLY A 40 -3.31 -3.04 -16.72
C GLY A 40 -3.18 -4.18 -15.70
N TRP A 41 -4.15 -4.30 -14.77
CA TRP A 41 -4.16 -5.38 -13.80
C TRP A 41 -4.62 -6.68 -14.46
N ARG A 42 -4.08 -7.80 -14.01
CA ARG A 42 -4.43 -9.12 -14.54
C ARG A 42 -5.82 -9.51 -14.00
N LEU A 43 -6.76 -9.78 -14.89
CA LEU A 43 -8.04 -10.39 -14.52
C LEU A 43 -7.80 -11.87 -14.21
N ASP A 44 -8.01 -12.28 -12.97
CA ASP A 44 -7.83 -13.67 -12.54
C ASP A 44 -9.15 -14.44 -12.55
N ILE A 45 -10.24 -13.81 -12.09
CA ILE A 45 -11.56 -14.43 -11.97
C ILE A 45 -12.62 -13.45 -12.46
N ASP A 46 -13.57 -13.96 -13.25
CA ASP A 46 -14.90 -13.38 -13.46
C ASP A 46 -15.87 -14.55 -13.41
N PHE A 47 -16.56 -14.70 -12.27
CA PHE A 47 -17.43 -15.82 -11.99
C PHE A 47 -18.81 -15.31 -11.58
N THR A 48 -19.84 -15.94 -12.13
CA THR A 48 -21.24 -15.71 -11.80
C THR A 48 -21.90 -17.05 -11.52
N ASP A 49 -22.72 -17.13 -10.48
CA ASP A 49 -23.60 -18.27 -10.23
C ASP A 49 -25.09 -17.89 -10.40
N ASP A 50 -25.97 -18.85 -10.11
CA ASP A 50 -27.42 -18.69 -10.28
C ASP A 50 -28.09 -17.93 -9.09
N ASP A 51 -27.35 -17.60 -8.03
CA ASP A 51 -27.85 -17.03 -6.76
C ASP A 51 -27.59 -15.52 -6.64
N ASP A 52 -27.67 -14.79 -7.76
CA ASP A 52 -27.36 -13.35 -7.85
C ASP A 52 -25.96 -13.00 -7.30
N TYR A 53 -25.02 -13.94 -7.35
CA TYR A 53 -23.64 -13.72 -6.96
C TYR A 53 -22.75 -13.63 -8.18
N ARG A 54 -21.95 -12.56 -8.22
CA ARG A 54 -20.90 -12.37 -9.21
C ARG A 54 -19.67 -11.86 -8.50
N VAL A 55 -18.51 -12.42 -8.80
CA VAL A 55 -17.22 -11.98 -8.27
C VAL A 55 -16.21 -11.76 -9.38
N ILE A 56 -15.54 -10.62 -9.32
CA ILE A 56 -14.41 -10.26 -10.15
C ILE A 56 -13.17 -10.22 -9.28
N GLN A 57 -12.08 -10.82 -9.73
CA GLN A 57 -10.77 -10.73 -9.09
C GLN A 57 -9.74 -10.13 -10.05
N PHE A 58 -8.99 -9.14 -9.56
CA PHE A 58 -7.83 -8.58 -10.23
C PHE A 58 -6.59 -8.61 -9.34
N THR A 59 -5.43 -8.90 -9.93
CA THR A 59 -4.12 -8.77 -9.26
C THR A 59 -3.33 -7.60 -9.86
N PRO A 60 -2.95 -6.58 -9.04
CA PRO A 60 -2.02 -5.55 -9.46
C PRO A 60 -0.65 -6.14 -9.87
N PRO A 61 0.01 -5.62 -10.92
CA PRO A 61 1.33 -6.10 -11.32
C PRO A 61 2.33 -6.08 -10.14
N GLY A 62 3.04 -7.19 -9.94
CA GLY A 62 4.04 -7.34 -8.87
C GLY A 62 3.48 -7.61 -7.47
N SER A 63 2.17 -7.55 -7.26
CA SER A 63 1.53 -7.87 -5.99
C SER A 63 1.24 -9.38 -5.88
N ASN A 64 1.36 -9.93 -4.66
CA ASN A 64 0.76 -11.21 -4.31
C ASN A 64 -0.68 -11.05 -3.80
N CYS A 65 -1.07 -9.85 -3.39
CA CYS A 65 -2.41 -9.54 -2.89
C CYS A 65 -3.30 -9.07 -4.05
N SER A 66 -4.52 -9.62 -4.11
CA SER A 66 -5.55 -9.30 -5.09
C SER A 66 -6.58 -8.31 -4.54
N ILE A 67 -7.43 -7.78 -5.43
CA ILE A 67 -8.74 -7.25 -5.06
C ILE A 67 -9.86 -8.15 -5.57
N ILE A 68 -10.98 -8.17 -4.83
CA ILE A 68 -12.26 -8.68 -5.33
C ILE A 68 -13.36 -7.63 -5.18
N PHE A 69 -14.31 -7.65 -6.11
CA PHE A 69 -15.54 -6.87 -6.06
C PHE A 69 -16.64 -7.60 -6.85
N GLY A 70 -17.90 -7.27 -6.60
CA GLY A 70 -18.99 -7.96 -7.26
C GLY A 70 -20.36 -7.83 -6.57
N GLU A 71 -21.34 -8.53 -7.13
CA GLU A 71 -22.70 -8.64 -6.58
C GLU A 71 -22.72 -9.62 -5.41
N ASN A 72 -23.32 -9.20 -4.30
CA ASN A 72 -23.35 -9.98 -3.05
C ASN A 72 -21.96 -10.35 -2.48
N VAL A 73 -20.90 -9.61 -2.84
CA VAL A 73 -19.53 -9.79 -2.31
C VAL A 73 -19.28 -8.97 -1.04
N SER A 74 -19.93 -7.81 -0.87
CA SER A 74 -19.72 -6.91 0.27
C SER A 74 -20.99 -6.19 0.69
N ALA A 75 -21.14 -5.99 2.01
CA ALA A 75 -22.17 -5.11 2.59
C ALA A 75 -21.67 -3.67 2.81
N ALA A 76 -20.39 -3.39 2.54
CA ALA A 76 -19.83 -2.05 2.71
C ALA A 76 -20.38 -1.10 1.64
N LYS A 77 -20.54 0.17 2.00
CA LYS A 77 -21.03 1.21 1.08
C LYS A 77 -20.02 1.40 -0.08
N PRO A 78 -20.46 1.43 -1.34
CA PRO A 78 -19.58 1.80 -2.45
C PRO A 78 -18.81 3.10 -2.18
N GLY A 79 -17.50 3.09 -2.46
CA GLY A 79 -16.64 4.24 -2.23
C GLY A 79 -16.14 4.42 -0.80
N SER A 80 -16.52 3.55 0.13
CA SER A 80 -16.13 3.68 1.54
C SER A 80 -14.68 3.31 1.81
N LEU A 81 -14.02 2.57 0.90
CA LEU A 81 -12.66 2.12 1.11
C LEU A 81 -11.67 3.25 0.80
N LYS A 82 -10.82 3.60 1.77
CA LYS A 82 -9.80 4.65 1.65
C LYS A 82 -8.48 4.16 2.22
N GLY A 83 -7.37 4.70 1.69
CA GLY A 83 -6.03 4.44 2.25
C GLY A 83 -5.42 3.11 1.82
N LEU A 84 -5.82 2.55 0.67
CA LEU A 84 -5.10 1.42 0.08
C LEU A 84 -3.81 1.91 -0.57
N HIS A 85 -2.69 1.30 -0.21
CA HIS A 85 -1.38 1.66 -0.76
C HIS A 85 -0.95 0.70 -1.87
N LEU A 86 -0.65 1.25 -3.04
CA LEU A 86 0.09 0.60 -4.11
C LEU A 86 1.53 1.08 -4.05
N ILE A 87 2.46 0.14 -3.98
CA ILE A 87 3.88 0.45 -3.81
C ILE A 87 4.59 0.39 -5.15
N VAL A 88 5.37 1.42 -5.46
CA VAL A 88 6.16 1.52 -6.69
C VAL A 88 7.59 1.95 -6.37
N GLU A 89 8.53 1.58 -7.24
CA GLU A 89 9.93 2.02 -7.13
C GLU A 89 10.16 3.39 -7.77
N ASP A 90 9.36 3.73 -8.80
CA ASP A 90 9.40 5.02 -9.50
C ASP A 90 7.97 5.58 -9.61
N ILE A 91 7.67 6.58 -8.78
CA ILE A 91 6.32 7.17 -8.73
C ILE A 91 6.02 8.08 -9.92
N GLU A 92 7.05 8.66 -10.56
CA GLU A 92 6.88 9.51 -11.73
C GLU A 92 6.50 8.66 -12.95
N ALA A 93 7.19 7.54 -13.14
CA ALA A 93 6.86 6.56 -14.18
C ALA A 93 5.45 5.97 -13.97
N ALA A 94 5.12 5.57 -12.74
CA ALA A 94 3.80 5.02 -12.42
C ALA A 94 2.67 6.04 -12.66
N ARG A 95 2.88 7.30 -12.28
CA ARG A 95 1.91 8.37 -12.54
C ARG A 95 1.75 8.63 -14.04
N ALA A 96 2.86 8.67 -14.79
CA ALA A 96 2.83 8.89 -16.23
C ALA A 96 2.06 7.77 -16.97
N ASP A 97 2.28 6.50 -16.59
CA ASP A 97 1.54 5.37 -17.15
C ASP A 97 0.03 5.46 -16.88
N LEU A 98 -0.37 5.78 -15.64
CA LEU A 98 -1.78 5.94 -15.28
C LEU A 98 -2.45 7.11 -16.01
N LEU A 99 -1.77 8.25 -16.14
CA LEU A 99 -2.25 9.36 -16.96
C LEU A 99 -2.38 8.95 -18.44
N GLY A 100 -1.41 8.20 -18.97
CA GLY A 100 -1.46 7.66 -20.33
C GLY A 100 -2.64 6.73 -20.58
N ARG A 101 -3.14 6.07 -19.53
CA ARG A 101 -4.36 5.23 -19.55
C ARG A 101 -5.65 6.03 -19.30
N GLY A 102 -5.55 7.35 -19.12
CA GLY A 102 -6.70 8.22 -18.86
C GLY A 102 -7.22 8.17 -17.42
N VAL A 103 -6.42 7.68 -16.48
CA VAL A 103 -6.78 7.67 -15.04
C VAL A 103 -6.56 9.05 -14.45
N ALA A 104 -7.57 9.59 -13.76
CA ALA A 104 -7.45 10.83 -13.00
C ALA A 104 -6.65 10.59 -11.72
N ILE A 105 -5.35 10.89 -11.78
CA ILE A 105 -4.43 10.81 -10.65
C ILE A 105 -3.93 12.22 -10.27
N SER A 106 -3.81 12.47 -8.97
CA SER A 106 -3.33 13.74 -8.42
C SER A 106 -1.93 14.10 -8.92
N ASP A 107 -1.51 15.35 -8.75
CA ASP A 107 -0.09 15.68 -8.76
C ASP A 107 0.66 14.95 -7.63
N LEU A 108 1.98 14.84 -7.79
CA LEU A 108 2.85 14.31 -6.75
C LEU A 108 2.82 15.22 -5.53
N PHE A 109 2.88 14.61 -4.35
CA PHE A 109 2.99 15.32 -3.10
C PHE A 109 3.86 14.54 -2.10
N HIS A 110 4.32 15.25 -1.07
CA HIS A 110 5.02 14.66 0.06
C HIS A 110 4.58 15.30 1.37
N ASP A 111 4.82 14.60 2.46
CA ASP A 111 4.58 15.11 3.80
C ASP A 111 5.80 15.85 4.33
N ALA A 112 5.65 17.10 4.77
CA ALA A 112 6.75 17.86 5.36
C ALA A 112 7.23 17.26 6.70
N GLY A 113 6.37 16.54 7.42
CA GLY A 113 6.68 15.84 8.67
C GLY A 113 7.41 14.51 8.45
N GLY A 114 7.45 13.98 7.23
CA GLY A 114 8.37 12.93 6.81
C GLY A 114 8.12 11.51 7.33
N ILE A 115 7.09 11.24 8.14
CA ILE A 115 6.83 9.90 8.69
C ILE A 115 5.87 9.11 7.78
N PHE A 116 4.67 9.64 7.53
CA PHE A 116 3.69 9.16 6.54
C PHE A 116 2.82 10.34 6.11
N HIS A 117 2.11 10.23 4.97
CA HIS A 117 1.23 11.31 4.53
C HIS A 117 0.04 11.49 5.48
N HIS A 118 -0.30 12.74 5.80
CA HIS A 118 -1.53 13.08 6.48
C HIS A 118 -2.70 13.16 5.48
N VAL A 119 -3.93 12.86 5.95
CA VAL A 119 -5.16 13.09 5.17
C VAL A 119 -5.45 14.60 5.04
N GLU A 120 -4.96 15.40 5.99
CA GLU A 120 -5.16 16.85 6.01
C GLU A 120 -4.20 17.59 5.05
N LYS A 121 -4.79 18.34 4.12
CA LYS A 121 -4.07 19.12 3.10
C LYS A 121 -3.04 20.13 3.66
N GLY A 122 -3.15 20.53 4.93
CA GLY A 122 -2.31 21.57 5.53
C GLY A 122 -0.82 21.23 5.67
N ARG A 123 -0.44 19.94 5.54
CA ARG A 123 0.95 19.47 5.62
C ARG A 123 1.48 18.83 4.34
N LEU A 124 0.62 18.71 3.32
CA LEU A 124 0.99 18.15 2.03
C LEU A 124 1.68 19.24 1.21
N THR A 125 2.92 18.97 0.84
CA THR A 125 3.72 19.84 -0.02
C THR A 125 3.67 19.30 -1.45
N SER A 126 3.56 20.21 -2.43
CA SER A 126 3.55 19.84 -3.85
C SER A 126 4.91 19.28 -4.28
N GLY A 127 4.88 18.29 -5.17
CA GLY A 127 6.04 17.60 -5.70
C GLY A 127 6.47 16.38 -4.87
N PRO A 128 7.34 15.52 -5.43
CA PRO A 128 7.93 14.41 -4.69
C PRO A 128 8.79 14.92 -3.53
N ASN A 129 9.14 14.04 -2.59
CA ASN A 129 10.10 14.40 -1.56
C ASN A 129 11.43 14.84 -2.22
N PRO A 130 11.98 16.03 -1.91
CA PRO A 130 13.14 16.56 -2.62
C PRO A 130 14.40 15.69 -2.51
N GLN A 131 14.51 14.91 -1.44
CA GLN A 131 15.62 13.98 -1.20
C GLN A 131 15.34 12.56 -1.73
N ARG A 132 14.18 12.33 -2.35
CA ARG A 132 13.70 11.03 -2.87
C ARG A 132 13.90 9.88 -1.87
N LYS A 133 13.65 10.16 -0.60
CA LYS A 133 13.71 9.13 0.45
C LYS A 133 12.55 8.15 0.29
N SER A 134 12.82 6.87 0.56
CA SER A 134 11.83 5.80 0.60
C SER A 134 10.69 6.18 1.54
N TYR A 135 9.46 5.81 1.18
CA TYR A 135 8.19 6.14 1.85
C TYR A 135 7.78 7.62 1.84
N ALA A 136 8.51 8.52 1.17
CA ALA A 136 8.27 9.96 1.33
C ALA A 136 7.48 10.63 0.20
N SER A 137 7.31 9.99 -0.97
CA SER A 137 6.60 10.54 -2.12
C SER A 137 5.29 9.81 -2.39
N TYR A 138 4.25 10.55 -2.75
CA TYR A 138 2.89 10.03 -2.91
C TYR A 138 2.15 10.63 -4.11
N ALA A 139 1.16 9.90 -4.58
CA ALA A 139 0.08 10.35 -5.46
C ALA A 139 -1.22 9.64 -5.05
N SER A 140 -2.38 10.17 -5.43
CA SER A 140 -3.65 9.52 -5.15
C SER A 140 -4.59 9.53 -6.35
N PHE A 141 -5.40 8.48 -6.46
CA PHE A 141 -6.49 8.40 -7.42
C PHE A 141 -7.70 7.71 -6.78
N SER A 142 -8.83 7.83 -7.43
CA SER A 142 -10.07 7.16 -7.04
C SER A 142 -10.58 6.28 -8.16
N ASP A 143 -11.23 5.18 -7.79
CA ASP A 143 -12.05 4.42 -8.74
C ASP A 143 -13.39 5.15 -9.03
N PRO A 144 -14.24 4.64 -9.93
CA PRO A 144 -15.51 5.28 -10.29
C PRO A 144 -16.54 5.37 -9.15
N ASP A 145 -16.33 4.67 -8.03
CA ASP A 145 -17.17 4.72 -6.84
C ASP A 145 -16.55 5.58 -5.74
N ASP A 146 -15.44 6.27 -6.00
CA ASP A 146 -14.60 7.01 -5.07
C ASP A 146 -13.70 6.16 -4.15
N ASN A 147 -13.59 4.83 -4.29
CA ASN A 147 -12.63 4.07 -3.47
C ASN A 147 -11.21 4.61 -3.70
N GLY A 148 -10.54 4.96 -2.60
CA GLY A 148 -9.32 5.77 -2.62
C GLY A 148 -8.06 4.93 -2.59
N TRP A 149 -7.18 5.20 -3.55
CA TRP A 149 -5.87 4.59 -3.71
C TRP A 149 -4.77 5.62 -3.51
N ILE A 150 -3.72 5.20 -2.82
CA ILE A 150 -2.47 5.95 -2.64
C ILE A 150 -1.37 5.18 -3.36
N ILE A 151 -0.65 5.84 -4.25
CA ILE A 151 0.62 5.34 -4.78
C ILE A 151 1.71 5.89 -3.88
N GLN A 152 2.60 5.02 -3.41
CA GLN A 152 3.71 5.40 -2.55
C GLN A 152 5.03 4.88 -3.13
N GLU A 153 6.01 5.77 -3.21
CA GLU A 153 7.37 5.41 -3.61
C GLU A 153 8.10 4.72 -2.45
N VAL A 154 8.53 3.47 -2.66
CA VAL A 154 9.33 2.71 -1.68
C VAL A 154 10.47 2.01 -2.41
N THR A 155 11.67 2.58 -2.31
CA THR A 155 12.90 2.03 -2.88
C THR A 155 13.67 1.13 -1.90
N THR A 156 13.35 1.23 -0.60
CA THR A 156 13.91 0.37 0.45
C THR A 156 12.87 0.14 1.53
N ARG A 157 12.61 -1.12 1.88
CA ARG A 157 11.66 -1.48 2.94
C ARG A 157 12.28 -1.24 4.30
N LEU A 158 11.50 -0.65 5.21
CA LEU A 158 11.88 -0.52 6.62
C LEU A 158 11.65 -1.86 7.32
N THR A 159 12.72 -2.57 7.67
CA THR A 159 12.66 -3.92 8.28
C THR A 159 13.19 -3.96 9.72
N GLY A 160 13.46 -2.81 10.32
CA GLY A 160 14.02 -2.69 11.67
C GLY A 160 14.72 -1.36 11.90
N PRO A 161 15.54 -1.27 12.95
CA PRO A 161 16.31 -0.08 13.27
C PRO A 161 17.19 0.40 12.11
N VAL A 162 17.30 1.72 11.96
CA VAL A 162 17.99 2.37 10.85
C VAL A 162 19.44 2.70 11.25
N PRO A 163 20.46 2.42 10.42
CA PRO A 163 21.83 2.85 10.70
C PRO A 163 21.97 4.37 10.88
N GLU A 164 22.95 4.80 11.67
CA GLU A 164 23.38 6.20 11.69
C GLU A 164 23.97 6.63 10.32
N GLY A 165 23.85 7.91 9.97
CA GLY A 165 24.39 8.48 8.73
C GLY A 165 23.33 8.83 7.68
N ASP A 166 23.75 8.87 6.40
CA ASP A 166 22.82 9.02 5.27
C ASP A 166 22.11 7.68 5.01
N THR A 167 20.78 7.72 4.99
CA THR A 167 19.93 6.54 4.92
C THR A 167 18.91 6.71 3.80
N PRO A 168 18.32 5.64 3.26
CA PRO A 168 17.25 5.78 2.29
C PRO A 168 15.96 6.35 2.90
N PHE A 169 15.90 6.60 4.21
CA PHE A 169 14.71 7.09 4.91
C PHE A 169 14.84 8.58 5.25
N THR A 170 13.71 9.24 5.47
CA THR A 170 13.70 10.59 6.05
C THR A 170 14.26 10.56 7.47
N THR A 171 14.81 11.68 7.93
CA THR A 171 15.30 11.80 9.32
C THR A 171 14.20 11.46 10.33
N GLN A 172 12.99 11.94 10.09
CA GLN A 172 11.84 11.73 10.98
C GLN A 172 11.42 10.26 11.04
N LEU A 173 11.42 9.55 9.90
CA LEU A 173 11.12 8.12 9.89
C LEU A 173 12.24 7.30 10.57
N ALA A 174 13.50 7.65 10.32
CA ALA A 174 14.65 6.99 10.96
C ALA A 174 14.65 7.16 12.48
N ASP A 175 14.30 8.36 12.97
CA ASP A 175 14.25 8.64 14.41
C ASP A 175 13.13 7.85 15.10
N VAL A 176 11.96 7.71 14.46
CA VAL A 176 10.83 6.91 14.97
C VAL A 176 11.12 5.41 14.91
N ALA A 177 11.78 4.93 13.85
CA ALA A 177 12.17 3.52 13.71
C ALA A 177 13.24 3.09 14.72
N GLY A 178 13.95 4.06 15.32
CA GLY A 178 15.10 3.85 16.19
C GLY A 178 16.39 3.73 15.39
N ARG A 179 17.45 4.39 15.88
CA ARG A 179 18.79 4.36 15.26
C ARG A 179 19.66 3.27 15.86
N LEU A 180 20.40 2.55 15.01
CA LEU A 180 21.48 1.68 15.45
C LEU A 180 22.74 2.52 15.73
N PRO A 181 23.32 2.45 16.93
CA PRO A 181 24.56 3.15 17.22
C PRO A 181 25.68 2.64 16.32
N SER A 182 26.51 3.54 15.81
CA SER A 182 27.72 3.19 15.07
C SER A 182 28.61 2.29 15.95
N LEU A 183 28.94 1.09 15.47
CA LEU A 183 29.95 0.25 16.10
C LEU A 183 31.30 0.96 15.98
N VAL A 184 31.73 1.62 17.06
CA VAL A 184 33.11 2.06 17.21
C VAL A 184 33.94 0.79 17.39
N LEU A 185 34.55 0.31 16.32
CA LEU A 185 35.63 -0.67 16.40
C LEU A 185 36.82 0.04 17.04
N GLY A 186 37.02 -0.20 18.34
CA GLY A 186 38.22 0.19 19.08
C GLY A 186 39.38 -0.74 18.85
#